data_AF-A0A521KX07-F1
#
_entry.id   AF-A0A521KX07-F1
#
_cell.length_a   1.000
_cell.length_b   1.000
_cell.length_c   1.000
_cell.angle_alpha   90.00
_cell.angle_beta   90.00
_cell.angle_gamma   90.00
#
_symmetry.space_group_name_H-M   'P 1'
#
loop_
_entity.id
_entity.type
_entity.pdbx_description
1 polymer ?
#
loop_
_entity_poly.entity_id
_entity_poly.type
_entity_poly.pdbx_seq_one_letter_code
_entity_poly.pdbx_strand_id
1 'polypeptide(L)'
;MNRGSLVLLAALAAAQVPASAAQSRPDARPESQPESQPASQPESRPRGVTWSTDGAARGFTLIAPLRATTAYLVDMDGREVHAWPSQHLPANGVRLLDDGSLLRACARDHAAIHAGGLGGRFERIAWDGALAWEWDAADEQWSPHHDFDVLPNGHLLVLGWERRSRDEALRAGRDPATVGDDGLWSELVREVRPLAPRGAELVWEWRAWDHLVQDRDAALA
;
A
#
# COMPACT_ATOMS: atom_id res chain seq x y z
N MET A 1 -67.44 -16.78 -5.45
CA MET A 1 -67.91 -17.29 -6.77
C MET A 1 -66.98 -16.68 -7.82
N ASN A 2 -65.91 -17.33 -8.30
CA ASN A 2 -65.83 -18.52 -9.19
C ASN A 2 -66.65 -18.27 -10.48
N ARG A 3 -66.16 -18.35 -11.74
CA ARG A 3 -65.09 -19.14 -12.39
C ARG A 3 -64.75 -18.59 -13.80
N GLY A 4 -63.60 -19.03 -14.35
CA GLY A 4 -63.33 -19.25 -15.79
C GLY A 4 -62.09 -18.48 -16.27
N SER A 5 -60.84 -18.99 -16.29
CA SER A 5 -60.22 -20.23 -16.81
C SER A 5 -60.23 -20.39 -18.35
N LEU A 6 -59.08 -20.11 -18.96
CA LEU A 6 -58.47 -20.73 -20.16
C LEU A 6 -56.98 -20.34 -20.08
N VAL A 7 -56.02 -21.18 -19.65
CA VAL A 7 -55.46 -22.42 -20.24
C VAL A 7 -55.01 -22.24 -21.70
N LEU A 8 -53.71 -22.05 -21.88
CA LEU A 8 -52.99 -22.57 -23.05
C LEU A 8 -51.62 -23.13 -22.62
N LEU A 9 -51.29 -24.28 -23.19
CA LEU A 9 -50.27 -25.24 -22.80
C LEU A 9 -48.83 -24.80 -23.07
N ALA A 10 -47.98 -25.18 -22.09
CA ALA A 10 -46.64 -25.76 -22.16
C ALA A 10 -45.92 -25.91 -23.51
N ALA A 11 -44.66 -25.44 -23.52
CA ALA A 11 -43.53 -26.22 -24.04
C ALA A 11 -42.28 -25.88 -23.22
N LEU A 12 -41.87 -26.84 -22.39
CA LEU A 12 -40.61 -26.84 -21.64
C LEU A 12 -39.51 -27.33 -22.60
N ALA A 13 -38.50 -26.52 -22.89
CA ALA A 13 -37.29 -26.99 -23.57
C ALA A 13 -36.16 -27.11 -22.53
N ALA A 14 -35.98 -28.31 -22.00
CA ALA A 14 -34.79 -28.68 -21.25
C ALA A 14 -33.66 -28.95 -22.25
N ALA A 15 -32.58 -28.16 -22.19
CA ALA A 15 -31.37 -28.45 -22.94
C ALA A 15 -30.67 -29.65 -22.29
N GLN A 16 -30.72 -30.80 -22.95
CA GLN A 16 -29.98 -32.00 -22.58
C GLN A 16 -28.53 -31.88 -23.07
N VAL A 17 -27.60 -32.11 -22.14
CA VAL A 17 -26.17 -32.29 -22.41
C VAL A 17 -25.98 -33.62 -23.16
N PRO A 18 -25.38 -33.66 -24.36
CA PRO A 18 -25.13 -34.92 -25.03
C PRO A 18 -23.98 -35.67 -24.33
N ALA A 19 -24.26 -36.90 -23.92
CA ALA A 19 -23.27 -37.88 -23.50
C ALA A 19 -22.37 -38.25 -24.69
N SER A 20 -21.07 -37.96 -24.58
CA SER A 20 -20.08 -38.33 -25.59
C SER A 20 -19.80 -39.83 -25.53
N ALA A 21 -20.03 -40.52 -26.64
CA ALA A 21 -19.71 -41.93 -26.83
C ALA A 21 -18.19 -42.16 -26.73
N ALA A 22 -17.78 -43.07 -25.85
CA ALA A 22 -16.43 -43.57 -25.77
C ALA A 22 -16.14 -44.50 -26.97
N GLN A 23 -15.25 -44.06 -27.85
CA GLN A 23 -14.63 -44.92 -28.86
C GLN A 23 -13.22 -45.29 -28.35
N SER A 24 -13.02 -46.57 -28.05
CA SER A 24 -11.74 -47.14 -27.65
C SER A 24 -10.75 -47.15 -28.82
N ARG A 25 -9.66 -46.40 -28.70
CA ARG A 25 -8.48 -46.48 -29.58
C ARG A 25 -7.45 -47.44 -28.95
N PRO A 26 -6.74 -48.26 -29.74
CA PRO A 26 -5.75 -49.19 -29.23
C PRO A 26 -4.48 -48.47 -28.73
N ASP A 27 -3.85 -49.06 -27.72
CA ASP A 27 -2.66 -48.59 -27.00
C ASP A 27 -1.52 -48.14 -27.93
N ALA A 28 -1.26 -46.84 -27.93
CA ALA A 28 0.00 -46.26 -28.42
C ALA A 28 0.83 -45.84 -27.20
N ARG A 29 1.97 -46.51 -27.02
CA ARG A 29 2.97 -46.23 -25.98
C ARG A 29 3.45 -44.77 -26.10
N PRO A 30 3.42 -43.95 -25.04
CA PRO A 30 3.93 -42.58 -25.13
C PRO A 30 5.45 -42.60 -25.32
N GLU A 31 5.93 -41.92 -26.37
CA GLU A 31 7.35 -41.57 -26.53
C GLU A 31 7.79 -40.70 -25.35
N SER A 32 8.91 -41.06 -24.73
CA SER A 32 9.53 -40.31 -23.64
C SER A 32 10.00 -38.95 -24.13
N GLN A 33 9.52 -37.87 -23.50
CA GLN A 33 10.05 -36.53 -23.69
C GLN A 33 11.54 -36.50 -23.28
N PRO A 34 12.41 -35.77 -24.01
CA PRO A 34 13.80 -35.62 -23.61
C PRO A 34 13.88 -34.91 -22.25
N GLU A 35 14.65 -35.51 -21.36
CA GLU A 35 14.89 -35.06 -19.99
C GLU A 35 15.38 -33.60 -19.99
N SER A 36 14.61 -32.70 -19.38
CA SER A 36 15.00 -31.30 -19.22
C SER A 36 16.26 -31.23 -18.39
N GLN A 37 17.32 -30.59 -18.91
CA GLN A 37 18.55 -30.35 -18.15
C GLN A 37 18.21 -29.71 -16.79
N PRO A 38 18.81 -30.18 -15.68
CA PRO A 38 18.59 -29.56 -14.39
C PRO A 38 19.04 -28.09 -14.45
N ALA A 39 18.17 -27.18 -14.00
CA ALA A 39 18.50 -25.77 -13.86
C ALA A 39 19.81 -25.64 -13.07
N SER A 40 20.78 -24.90 -13.60
CA SER A 40 22.01 -24.60 -12.88
C SER A 40 21.65 -23.97 -11.54
N GLN A 41 22.25 -24.50 -10.47
CA GLN A 41 22.13 -23.93 -9.12
C GLN A 41 22.54 -22.45 -9.19
N PRO A 42 21.73 -21.52 -8.66
CA PRO A 42 22.12 -20.12 -8.64
C PRO A 42 23.40 -19.99 -7.81
N GLU A 43 24.48 -19.49 -8.43
CA GLU A 43 25.72 -19.22 -7.72
C GLU A 43 25.44 -18.35 -6.49
N SER A 44 25.98 -18.75 -5.34
CA SER A 44 25.83 -18.01 -4.09
C SER A 44 26.62 -16.71 -4.17
N ARG A 45 25.96 -15.62 -4.56
CA ARG A 45 26.55 -14.28 -4.47
C ARG A 45 26.73 -13.90 -3.00
N PRO A 46 27.86 -13.28 -2.62
CA PRO A 46 28.02 -12.67 -1.29
C PRO A 46 26.84 -11.73 -0.99
N ARG A 47 26.29 -11.82 0.23
CA ARG A 47 25.17 -10.99 0.72
C ARG A 47 25.65 -10.09 1.86
N GLY A 48 24.97 -8.96 2.06
CA GLY A 48 25.34 -7.97 3.07
C GLY A 48 26.34 -6.95 2.53
N VAL A 49 27.18 -6.39 3.41
CA VAL A 49 28.23 -5.45 3.03
C VAL A 49 29.33 -6.20 2.29
N THR A 50 29.42 -5.99 0.97
CA THR A 50 30.44 -6.62 0.11
C THR A 50 31.58 -5.66 -0.24
N TRP A 51 31.43 -4.38 0.10
CA TRP A 51 32.40 -3.32 -0.16
C TRP A 51 32.28 -2.23 0.91
N SER A 52 33.40 -1.81 1.48
CA SER A 52 33.49 -0.71 2.45
C SER A 52 34.84 -0.01 2.30
N THR A 53 34.89 1.31 2.51
CA THR A 53 36.11 2.12 2.42
C THR A 53 36.16 3.10 3.58
N ASP A 54 37.34 3.66 3.86
CA ASP A 54 37.50 4.70 4.90
C ASP A 54 36.67 5.98 4.65
N GLY A 55 36.17 6.16 3.42
CA GLY A 55 35.27 7.26 3.06
C GLY A 55 33.80 7.01 3.37
N ALA A 56 33.41 5.81 3.82
CA ALA A 56 32.04 5.51 4.19
C ALA A 56 31.63 6.29 5.45
N ALA A 57 30.44 6.90 5.44
CA ALA A 57 29.90 7.58 6.60
C ALA A 57 29.82 6.59 7.79
N ARG A 58 30.48 6.93 8.90
CA ARG A 58 30.50 6.08 10.09
C ARG A 58 29.13 6.12 10.77
N GLY A 59 28.74 4.99 11.36
CA GLY A 59 27.53 4.92 12.18
C GLY A 59 26.77 3.61 11.93
N PHE A 60 25.46 3.71 12.03
CA PHE A 60 24.54 2.61 11.76
C PHE A 60 23.64 2.95 10.58
N THR A 61 23.16 1.94 9.88
CA THR A 61 22.15 2.08 8.84
C THR A 61 20.83 1.51 9.33
N LEU A 62 19.76 2.31 9.25
CA LEU A 62 18.40 1.85 9.52
C LEU A 62 17.79 1.33 8.23
N ILE A 63 17.25 0.11 8.26
CA ILE A 63 16.69 -0.59 7.09
C ILE A 63 15.30 -1.09 7.44
N ALA A 64 14.29 -0.67 6.67
CA ALA A 64 12.93 -1.21 6.71
C ALA A 64 12.59 -1.86 5.35
N PRO A 65 12.85 -3.17 5.16
CA PRO A 65 12.66 -3.81 3.87
C PRO A 65 11.18 -3.84 3.48
N LEU A 66 10.85 -3.41 2.25
CA LEU A 66 9.46 -3.28 1.77
C LEU A 66 8.63 -4.58 1.79
N ARG A 67 9.29 -5.74 1.90
CA ARG A 67 8.65 -7.07 1.91
C ARG A 67 8.90 -7.85 3.21
N ALA A 68 9.28 -7.16 4.28
CA ALA A 68 9.46 -7.73 5.60
C ALA A 68 8.76 -6.86 6.64
N THR A 69 8.25 -7.45 7.72
CA THR A 69 7.57 -6.69 8.78
C THR A 69 8.54 -6.16 9.84
N THR A 70 9.80 -6.56 9.82
CA THR A 70 10.83 -6.13 10.77
C THR A 70 11.70 -5.04 10.18
N ALA A 71 11.99 -4.01 10.97
CA ALA A 71 13.02 -3.03 10.66
C ALA A 71 14.30 -3.34 11.45
N TYR A 72 15.46 -3.02 10.88
CA TYR A 72 16.77 -3.42 11.37
C TYR A 72 17.70 -2.22 11.50
N LEU A 73 18.49 -2.18 12.56
CA LEU A 73 19.66 -1.33 12.68
C LEU A 73 20.89 -2.20 12.41
N VAL A 74 21.71 -1.84 11.42
CA VAL A 74 22.92 -2.59 11.05
C VAL A 74 24.18 -1.76 11.22
N ASP A 75 25.27 -2.39 11.64
CA ASP A 75 26.59 -1.77 11.74
C ASP A 75 27.30 -1.66 10.38
N MET A 76 28.50 -1.07 10.39
CA MET A 76 29.32 -0.86 9.20
C MET A 76 29.82 -2.17 8.55
N ASP A 77 29.81 -3.28 9.28
CA ASP A 77 30.18 -4.61 8.78
C ASP A 77 28.94 -5.40 8.30
N GLY A 78 27.76 -4.77 8.33
CA GLY A 78 26.49 -5.39 7.94
C GLY A 78 25.92 -6.36 8.96
N ARG A 79 26.38 -6.32 10.21
CA ARG A 79 25.81 -7.13 11.30
C ARG A 79 24.60 -6.42 11.88
N GLU A 80 23.58 -7.21 12.20
CA GLU A 80 22.43 -6.72 12.94
C GLU A 80 22.84 -6.30 14.36
N VAL A 81 22.51 -5.06 14.71
CA VAL A 81 22.70 -4.48 16.04
C VAL A 81 21.40 -4.53 16.83
N HIS A 82 20.29 -4.30 16.15
CA HIS A 82 18.97 -4.31 16.74
C HIS A 82 17.88 -4.54 15.68
N ALA A 83 16.71 -5.00 16.11
CA ALA A 83 15.56 -5.22 15.26
C ALA A 83 14.24 -4.87 15.97
N TRP A 84 13.35 -4.17 15.26
CA TRP A 84 12.00 -3.84 15.74
C TRP A 84 10.97 -4.63 14.92
N PRO A 85 10.38 -5.71 15.49
CA PRO A 85 9.36 -6.49 14.80
C PRO A 85 8.02 -5.74 14.78
N SER A 86 7.28 -5.85 13.68
CA SER A 86 5.89 -5.42 13.57
C SER A 86 5.03 -6.55 13.02
N GLN A 87 3.72 -6.43 13.19
CA GLN A 87 2.72 -7.28 12.54
C GLN A 87 2.35 -6.77 11.13
N HIS A 88 2.83 -5.58 10.75
CA HIS A 88 2.47 -4.90 9.50
C HIS A 88 3.65 -4.76 8.55
N LEU A 89 3.35 -4.82 7.25
CA LEU A 89 4.31 -4.42 6.21
C LEU A 89 4.59 -2.91 6.32
N PRO A 90 5.79 -2.45 5.99
CA PRO A 90 6.13 -1.04 6.05
C PRO A 90 5.46 -0.25 4.92
N ALA A 91 5.34 1.06 5.11
CA ALA A 91 4.91 2.01 4.09
C ALA A 91 5.96 3.11 3.92
N ASN A 92 7.15 2.71 3.45
CA ASN A 92 8.33 3.53 3.12
C ASN A 92 8.98 4.31 4.28
N GLY A 93 8.22 5.15 5.00
CA GLY A 93 8.74 6.04 6.04
C GLY A 93 9.16 5.31 7.32
N VAL A 94 10.38 5.57 7.80
CA VAL A 94 10.88 5.08 9.09
C VAL A 94 11.81 6.12 9.72
N ARG A 95 11.77 6.27 11.05
CA ARG A 95 12.61 7.18 11.83
C ARG A 95 13.07 6.48 13.11
N LEU A 96 14.38 6.54 13.39
CA LEU A 96 14.92 6.23 14.71
C LEU A 96 14.86 7.50 15.55
N LEU A 97 14.22 7.44 16.71
CA LEU A 97 14.07 8.58 17.61
C LEU A 97 15.22 8.65 18.63
N ASP A 98 15.39 9.81 19.26
CA ASP A 98 16.47 10.07 20.23
C ASP A 98 16.44 9.13 21.46
N ASP A 99 15.27 8.60 21.81
CA ASP A 99 15.11 7.63 22.91
C ASP A 99 15.37 6.18 22.47
N GLY A 100 15.80 5.96 21.22
CA GLY A 100 16.04 4.66 20.62
C GLY A 100 14.77 3.95 20.12
N SER A 101 13.58 4.52 20.32
CA SER A 101 12.37 3.93 19.73
C SER A 101 12.33 4.13 18.21
N LEU A 102 11.67 3.20 17.54
CA LEU A 102 11.41 3.26 16.10
C LEU A 102 10.02 3.82 15.87
N LEU A 103 9.92 4.89 15.09
CA LEU A 103 8.66 5.35 14.53
C LEU A 103 8.60 4.94 13.05
N ARG A 104 7.53 4.27 12.64
CA ARG A 104 7.40 3.74 11.28
C ARG A 104 6.01 3.94 10.72
N ALA A 105 5.95 4.17 9.41
CA ALA A 105 4.73 4.05 8.63
C ALA A 105 4.52 2.59 8.23
N CYS A 106 3.27 2.16 8.27
CA CYS A 106 2.83 0.80 8.01
C CYS A 106 1.71 0.80 6.96
N ALA A 107 1.75 -0.21 6.11
CA ALA A 107 0.67 -0.50 5.19
C ALA A 107 -0.57 -0.93 5.98
N ARG A 108 -1.75 -0.58 5.47
CA ARG A 108 -3.03 -0.96 6.05
C ARG A 108 -3.86 -1.69 5.02
N ASP A 109 -4.49 -2.78 5.44
CA ASP A 109 -5.46 -3.48 4.61
C ASP A 109 -6.70 -2.59 4.42
N HIS A 110 -7.30 -2.62 3.23
CA HIS A 110 -8.53 -1.88 2.90
C HIS A 110 -8.42 -0.35 2.89
N ALA A 111 -7.31 0.22 2.42
CA ALA A 111 -7.30 1.66 2.12
C ALA A 111 -8.28 1.97 0.97
N ALA A 112 -9.04 3.06 1.10
CA ALA A 112 -9.93 3.55 0.04
C ALA A 112 -9.17 4.09 -1.18
N ILE A 113 -7.87 4.36 -1.01
CA ILE A 113 -6.96 4.85 -2.05
C ILE A 113 -5.99 3.71 -2.41
N HIS A 114 -5.89 3.38 -3.70
CA HIS A 114 -5.04 2.29 -4.20
C HIS A 114 -3.98 2.84 -5.16
N ALA A 115 -2.85 3.27 -4.60
CA ALA A 115 -1.67 3.73 -5.35
C ALA A 115 -0.36 3.18 -4.77
N GLY A 116 0.71 3.26 -5.56
CA GLY A 116 2.05 2.91 -5.10
C GLY A 116 2.54 3.86 -4.01
N GLY A 117 3.10 3.34 -2.92
CA GLY A 117 3.53 4.15 -1.78
C GLY A 117 2.48 4.33 -0.68
N LEU A 118 1.33 3.65 -0.81
CA LEU A 118 0.25 3.65 0.17
C LEU A 118 0.71 3.26 1.57
N GLY A 119 0.40 4.12 2.55
CA GLY A 119 0.45 3.83 3.97
C GLY A 119 -0.94 3.63 4.57
N GLY A 120 -1.09 4.00 5.84
CA GLY A 120 -2.40 4.02 6.50
C GLY A 120 -2.33 3.75 8.00
N ARG A 121 -1.17 3.33 8.51
CA ARG A 121 -0.92 3.21 9.95
C ARG A 121 0.45 3.77 10.30
N PHE A 122 0.60 4.27 11.52
CA PHE A 122 1.89 4.55 12.13
C PHE A 122 2.05 3.74 13.43
N GLU A 123 3.28 3.32 13.72
CA GLU A 123 3.63 2.62 14.96
C GLU A 123 4.90 3.23 15.56
N ARG A 124 4.91 3.42 16.88
CA ARG A 124 6.11 3.66 17.67
C ARG A 124 6.41 2.41 18.48
N ILE A 125 7.57 1.80 18.23
CA ILE A 125 8.04 0.59 18.88
C ILE A 125 9.24 0.96 19.74
N ALA A 126 9.16 0.72 21.04
CA ALA A 126 10.25 0.97 21.97
C ALA A 126 11.47 0.08 21.68
N TRP A 127 12.63 0.44 22.24
CA TRP A 127 13.88 -0.32 22.10
C TRP A 127 13.77 -1.77 22.59
N ASP A 128 12.89 -2.07 23.52
CA ASP A 128 12.64 -3.45 24.00
C ASP A 128 11.66 -4.24 23.11
N GLY A 129 11.17 -3.63 22.02
CA GLY A 129 10.19 -4.21 21.10
C GLY A 129 8.73 -3.98 21.51
N ALA A 130 8.44 -3.28 22.61
CA ALA A 130 7.06 -2.99 23.02
C ALA A 130 6.42 -1.94 22.09
N LEU A 131 5.17 -2.18 21.67
CA LEU A 131 4.37 -1.19 20.96
C LEU A 131 3.97 -0.05 21.92
N ALA A 132 4.61 1.09 21.79
CA ALA A 132 4.43 2.26 22.66
C ALA A 132 3.31 3.18 22.16
N TRP A 133 3.09 3.25 20.85
CA TRP A 133 2.01 4.03 20.26
C TRP A 133 1.61 3.50 18.87
N GLU A 134 0.36 3.68 18.50
CA GLU A 134 -0.12 3.41 17.15
C GLU A 134 -1.20 4.38 16.69
N TRP A 135 -1.35 4.55 15.38
CA TRP A 135 -2.43 5.35 14.83
C TRP A 135 -2.83 4.86 13.44
N ASP A 136 -4.10 4.50 13.29
CA ASP A 136 -4.74 4.29 12.00
C ASP A 136 -5.07 5.65 11.37
N ALA A 137 -4.27 6.02 10.37
CA ALA A 137 -4.19 7.35 9.80
C ALA A 137 -4.79 7.42 8.39
N ALA A 138 -5.81 6.62 8.08
CA ALA A 138 -6.46 6.63 6.76
C ALA A 138 -7.96 6.38 6.88
N ASP A 139 -8.72 7.04 6.02
CA ASP A 139 -10.16 6.87 5.84
C ASP A 139 -10.55 6.99 4.35
N GLU A 140 -11.84 7.16 4.06
CA GLU A 140 -12.35 7.26 2.69
C GLU A 140 -11.92 8.53 1.94
N GLN A 141 -11.52 9.57 2.68
CA GLN A 141 -11.20 10.88 2.14
C GLN A 141 -9.70 11.13 2.07
N TRP A 142 -8.88 10.45 2.86
CA TRP A 142 -7.43 10.65 2.83
C TRP A 142 -6.62 9.42 3.22
N SER A 143 -5.36 9.39 2.77
CA SER A 143 -4.38 8.38 3.19
C SER A 143 -2.96 8.93 3.12
N PRO A 144 -2.08 8.63 4.10
CA PRO A 144 -0.67 8.96 4.02
C PRO A 144 0.00 8.12 2.94
N HIS A 145 1.04 8.69 2.35
CA HIS A 145 1.87 8.02 1.37
C HIS A 145 3.32 8.50 1.47
N HIS A 146 4.24 7.67 0.97
CA HIS A 146 5.67 7.94 0.88
C HIS A 146 6.41 8.21 2.20
N ASP A 147 6.24 9.35 2.86
CA ASP A 147 7.09 9.76 3.98
C ASP A 147 6.36 10.65 5.00
N PHE A 148 6.99 10.78 6.17
CA PHE A 148 6.59 11.68 7.24
C PHE A 148 7.83 12.13 7.99
N ASP A 149 7.77 13.24 8.72
CA ASP A 149 8.87 13.65 9.59
C ASP A 149 8.42 13.96 11.02
N VAL A 150 9.37 13.94 11.95
CA VAL A 150 9.14 14.27 13.36
C VAL A 150 9.60 15.69 13.62
N LEU A 151 8.67 16.55 14.02
CA LEU A 151 8.96 17.95 14.33
C LEU A 151 9.60 18.10 15.72
N PRO A 152 10.34 19.19 15.99
CA PRO A 152 10.99 19.40 17.29
C PRO A 152 10.05 19.41 18.51
N ASN A 153 8.76 19.69 18.30
CA ASN A 153 7.72 19.63 19.34
C ASN A 153 7.15 18.20 19.57
N GLY A 154 7.65 17.19 18.85
CA GLY A 154 7.17 15.81 18.89
C GLY A 154 5.94 15.53 18.03
N HIS A 155 5.46 16.51 17.26
CA HIS A 155 4.40 16.30 16.27
C HIS A 155 4.95 15.58 15.04
N LEU A 156 4.05 15.04 14.22
CA LEU A 156 4.39 14.45 12.94
C LEU A 156 3.92 15.36 11.82
N LEU A 157 4.79 15.58 10.84
CA LEU A 157 4.43 16.18 9.56
C LEU A 157 4.25 15.06 8.53
N VAL A 158 3.01 14.85 8.09
CA VAL A 158 2.61 13.68 7.31
C VAL A 158 2.18 14.11 5.91
N LEU A 159 2.80 13.52 4.89
CA LEU A 159 2.38 13.66 3.50
C LEU A 159 1.23 12.69 3.21
N GLY A 160 0.22 13.15 2.46
CA GLY A 160 -0.91 12.31 2.13
C GLY A 160 -1.65 12.74 0.86
N TRP A 161 -2.52 11.83 0.42
CA TRP A 161 -3.49 12.08 -0.62
C TRP A 161 -4.82 12.46 0.02
N GLU A 162 -5.54 13.36 -0.63
CA GLU A 162 -6.96 13.58 -0.42
C GLU A 162 -7.75 13.22 -1.67
N ARG A 163 -8.94 12.68 -1.47
CA ARG A 163 -9.89 12.43 -2.55
C ARG A 163 -10.61 13.71 -2.94
N ARG A 164 -10.72 13.94 -4.25
CA ARG A 164 -11.55 14.98 -4.86
C ARG A 164 -12.48 14.33 -5.87
N SER A 165 -13.77 14.60 -5.74
CA SER A 165 -14.79 14.10 -6.66
C SER A 165 -14.58 14.64 -8.08
N ARG A 166 -15.19 13.97 -9.05
CA ARG A 166 -15.22 14.45 -10.44
C ARG A 166 -15.78 15.87 -10.53
N ASP A 167 -16.87 16.16 -9.84
CA ASP A 167 -17.51 17.49 -9.86
C ASP A 167 -16.65 18.58 -9.23
N GLU A 168 -15.90 18.27 -8.17
CA GLU A 168 -14.90 19.19 -7.61
C GLU A 168 -13.77 19.43 -8.61
N ALA A 169 -13.27 18.39 -9.27
CA ALA A 169 -12.20 18.52 -10.26
C ALA A 169 -12.63 19.35 -11.47
N LEU A 170 -13.85 19.14 -11.99
CA LEU A 170 -14.39 19.94 -13.09
C LEU A 170 -14.54 21.41 -12.70
N ARG A 171 -15.05 21.69 -11.49
CA ARG A 171 -15.15 23.07 -10.98
C ARG A 171 -13.77 23.71 -10.76
N ALA A 172 -12.75 22.92 -10.45
CA ALA A 172 -11.36 23.37 -10.37
C ALA A 172 -10.66 23.47 -11.75
N GLY A 173 -11.40 23.35 -12.86
CA GLY A 173 -10.88 23.53 -14.22
C GLY A 173 -10.20 22.30 -14.83
N ARG A 174 -10.34 21.11 -14.24
CA ARG A 174 -9.82 19.86 -14.82
C ARG A 174 -10.51 19.54 -16.14
N ASP A 175 -9.76 19.08 -17.13
CA ASP A 175 -10.34 18.63 -18.41
C ASP A 175 -11.27 17.42 -18.19
N PRO A 176 -12.56 17.50 -18.58
CA PRO A 176 -13.51 16.39 -18.46
C PRO A 176 -13.07 15.09 -19.13
N ALA A 177 -12.22 15.15 -20.16
CA ALA A 177 -11.68 13.97 -20.85
C ALA A 177 -10.59 13.24 -20.03
N THR A 178 -10.12 13.84 -18.93
CA THR A 178 -8.99 13.35 -18.13
C THR A 178 -9.35 13.02 -16.68
N VAL A 179 -10.65 13.05 -16.33
CA VAL A 179 -11.16 12.71 -15.00
C VAL A 179 -12.39 11.81 -15.11
N GLY A 180 -12.26 10.61 -14.56
CA GLY A 180 -13.34 9.62 -14.48
C GLY A 180 -14.27 9.86 -13.29
N ASP A 181 -15.26 8.99 -13.12
CA ASP A 181 -16.29 9.12 -12.07
C ASP A 181 -15.72 8.99 -10.66
N ASP A 182 -14.60 8.29 -10.49
CA ASP A 182 -13.91 8.16 -9.21
C ASP A 182 -13.25 9.46 -8.73
N GLY A 183 -13.12 10.45 -9.63
CA GLY A 183 -12.47 11.73 -9.38
C GLY A 183 -10.96 11.66 -9.52
N LEU A 184 -10.24 12.34 -8.64
CA LEU A 184 -8.78 12.33 -8.58
C LEU A 184 -8.29 12.37 -7.13
N TRP A 185 -6.98 12.17 -6.95
CA TRP A 185 -6.29 12.40 -5.69
C TRP A 185 -5.44 13.66 -5.79
N SER A 186 -5.56 14.55 -4.79
CA SER A 186 -4.70 15.72 -4.63
C SER A 186 -3.76 15.52 -3.44
N GLU A 187 -2.74 16.36 -3.34
CA GLU A 187 -1.71 16.28 -2.31
C GLU A 187 -2.06 17.17 -1.12
N LEU A 188 -1.77 16.69 0.08
CA LEU A 188 -1.88 17.45 1.32
C LEU A 188 -0.73 17.13 2.28
N VAL A 189 -0.46 18.06 3.18
CA VAL A 189 0.46 17.89 4.31
C VAL A 189 -0.32 18.16 5.59
N ARG A 190 -0.19 17.27 6.58
CA ARG A 190 -0.81 17.41 7.90
C ARG A 190 0.23 17.43 9.00
N GLU A 191 0.16 18.44 9.86
CA GLU A 191 0.79 18.38 11.17
C GLU A 191 -0.19 17.75 12.16
N VAL A 192 0.25 16.67 12.81
CA VAL A 192 -0.55 15.96 13.80
C VAL A 192 0.19 15.79 15.11
N ARG A 193 -0.53 15.88 16.22
CA ARG A 193 -0.03 15.64 17.56
C ARG A 193 -0.34 14.20 17.98
N PRO A 194 0.66 13.33 18.16
CA PRO A 194 0.41 11.98 18.66
C PRO A 194 -0.28 11.98 20.02
N LEU A 195 -1.30 11.13 20.19
CA LEU A 195 -1.99 10.90 21.45
C LEU A 195 -1.64 9.50 21.95
N ALA A 196 -0.84 9.41 23.01
CA ALA A 196 -0.49 8.12 23.61
C ALA A 196 -1.69 7.49 24.34
N PRO A 197 -1.89 6.17 24.27
CA PRO A 197 -1.12 5.20 23.49
C PRO A 197 -1.65 5.01 22.06
N ARG A 198 -2.77 5.62 21.68
CA ARG A 198 -3.36 5.45 20.34
C ARG A 198 -3.93 6.74 19.79
N GLY A 199 -3.72 6.96 18.49
CA GLY A 199 -4.33 8.04 17.73
C GLY A 199 -3.48 9.31 17.66
N ALA A 200 -4.01 10.31 16.96
CA ALA A 200 -3.42 11.63 16.85
C ALA A 200 -4.51 12.68 16.72
N GLU A 201 -4.17 13.93 17.03
CA GLU A 201 -5.02 15.10 16.78
C GLU A 201 -4.45 15.90 15.62
N LEU A 202 -5.31 16.35 14.69
CA LEU A 202 -4.92 17.29 13.64
C LEU A 202 -4.65 18.66 14.25
N VAL A 203 -3.44 19.20 14.01
CA VAL A 203 -3.03 20.53 14.48
C VAL A 203 -3.15 21.56 13.36
N TRP A 204 -2.70 21.18 12.17
CA TRP A 204 -2.66 22.05 11.00
C TRP A 204 -2.65 21.21 9.72
N GLU A 205 -3.19 21.76 8.62
CA GLU A 205 -3.05 21.16 7.29
C GLU A 205 -2.79 22.20 6.21
N TRP A 206 -2.09 21.76 5.16
CA TRP A 206 -1.95 22.45 3.89
C TRP A 206 -2.40 21.53 2.77
N ARG A 207 -3.15 22.06 1.81
CA ARG A 207 -3.74 21.27 0.72
C ARG A 207 -3.33 21.90 -0.59
N ALA A 208 -2.73 21.13 -1.49
CA ALA A 208 -2.36 21.64 -2.82
C ALA A 208 -3.58 22.17 -3.57
N TRP A 209 -4.74 21.58 -3.32
CA TRP A 209 -6.02 21.98 -3.88
C TRP A 209 -6.38 23.46 -3.68
N ASP A 210 -6.04 24.02 -2.53
CA ASP A 210 -6.37 25.41 -2.17
C ASP A 210 -5.46 26.44 -2.87
N HIS A 211 -4.46 25.95 -3.60
CA HIS A 211 -3.44 26.74 -4.29
C HIS A 211 -3.37 26.43 -5.79
N LEU A 212 -4.39 25.76 -6.34
CA LEU A 212 -4.48 25.50 -7.77
C LEU A 212 -4.88 26.77 -8.51
N VAL A 213 -4.24 26.97 -9.66
CA VAL A 213 -4.63 27.96 -10.67
C VAL A 213 -4.91 27.19 -11.95
N GLN A 214 -6.01 27.53 -12.63
CA GLN A 214 -6.38 26.93 -13.91
C GLN A 214 -6.47 28.01 -14.99
N ASP A 215 -6.01 27.68 -16.19
CA ASP A 215 -5.98 28.61 -17.34
C ASP A 215 -6.96 28.19 -18.45
N ARG A 216 -7.97 27.36 -18.12
CA ARG A 216 -8.87 26.75 -19.10
C ARG A 216 -10.17 27.52 -19.26
N ASP A 217 -10.81 27.91 -18.17
CA ASP A 217 -12.10 28.58 -18.17
C ASP A 217 -12.05 29.85 -17.31
N ALA A 218 -12.04 31.02 -17.96
CA ALA A 218 -12.00 32.30 -17.27
C ALA A 218 -13.23 32.55 -16.38
N ALA A 219 -14.33 31.80 -16.53
CA ALA A 219 -15.51 31.89 -15.66
C ALA A 219 -15.37 31.06 -14.37
N LEU A 220 -14.34 30.20 -14.27
CA LEU A 220 -14.02 29.39 -13.09
C LEU A 220 -12.76 29.88 -12.36
N ALA A 221 -12.21 31.04 -12.75
CA ALA A 221 -11.05 31.68 -12.13
C ALA A 221 -11.44 32.59 -10.96
#